data_AF-A0A518E3H8-F1
#
_entry.id   AF-A0A518E3H8-F1
#
_cell.length_a   1.000
_cell.length_b   1.000
_cell.length_c   1.000
_cell.angle_alpha   90.00
_cell.angle_beta   90.00
_cell.angle_gamma   90.00
#
_symmetry.space_group_name_H-M   'P 1'
#
loop_
_entity.id
_entity.type
_entity.pdbx_description
1 polymer ?
#
loop_
_entity_poly.entity_id
_entity_poly.type
_entity_poly.pdbx_seq_one_letter_code
_entity_poly.pdbx_strand_id
1 'polypeptide(L)'
;MSIETRHTPGPWRVEAINGGETYQVTTCEPRHFTVVAELPFDLQDRDLANAQLIAAAPQLLAALIIARDELAIFFVSNPADQDTKRALNAVRAAIRKAEPPVANATIQQPQFALAYERIDP
;
A
#
# COMPACT_ATOMS: atom_id res chain seq x y z
N MET A 1 17.61 7.81 -15.25
CA MET A 1 16.79 8.25 -14.09
C MET A 1 15.72 7.19 -13.87
N SER A 2 15.85 6.40 -12.80
CA SER A 2 14.83 5.42 -12.39
C SER A 2 13.75 6.16 -11.60
N ILE A 3 12.52 6.15 -12.10
CA ILE A 3 11.37 6.68 -11.37
C ILE A 3 11.03 5.66 -10.28
N GLU A 4 11.31 6.00 -9.02
CA GLU A 4 10.81 5.24 -7.87
C GLU A 4 9.31 5.50 -7.73
N THR A 5 8.48 4.50 -8.07
CA THR A 5 7.05 4.53 -7.78
C THR A 5 6.86 4.25 -6.28
N ARG A 6 6.96 5.29 -5.46
CA ARG A 6 6.58 5.21 -4.04
C ARG A 6 5.07 5.05 -3.97
N HIS A 7 4.59 3.90 -3.49
CA HIS A 7 3.20 3.77 -3.08
C HIS A 7 2.92 4.77 -1.96
N THR A 8 1.95 5.65 -2.17
CA THR A 8 1.50 6.56 -1.13
C THR A 8 0.65 5.74 -0.12
N PRO A 9 0.95 5.79 1.20
CA PRO A 9 0.19 5.05 2.20
C PRO A 9 -1.16 5.74 2.48
N GLY A 10 -2.20 4.93 2.68
CA GLY A 10 -3.46 5.35 3.27
C GLY A 10 -4.69 5.10 2.39
N PRO A 11 -5.88 4.95 3.00
CA PRO A 11 -7.11 4.80 2.25
C PRO A 11 -7.41 6.09 1.50
N TRP A 12 -7.40 6.01 0.18
CA TRP A 12 -7.76 7.10 -0.70
C TRP A 12 -9.28 7.20 -0.81
N ARG A 13 -9.78 8.43 -0.82
CA ARG A 13 -11.19 8.72 -1.12
C ARG A 13 -11.24 9.68 -2.29
N VAL A 14 -12.20 9.45 -3.18
CA VAL A 14 -12.56 10.40 -4.23
C VAL A 14 -13.86 11.05 -3.82
N GLU A 15 -13.86 12.36 -3.64
CA GLU A 15 -15.03 13.11 -3.24
C GLU A 15 -15.31 14.22 -4.24
N ALA A 16 -16.58 14.36 -4.62
CA ALA A 16 -17.04 15.50 -5.40
C ALA A 16 -17.17 16.71 -4.47
N ILE A 17 -16.45 17.78 -4.77
CA ILE A 17 -16.54 19.06 -4.08
C ILE A 17 -17.19 20.09 -5.00
N ASN A 18 -17.59 21.25 -4.45
CA ASN A 18 -18.24 22.33 -5.21
C ASN A 18 -19.46 21.87 -6.02
N GLY A 19 -20.30 20.99 -5.45
CA GLY A 19 -21.50 20.49 -6.13
C GLY A 19 -21.23 19.56 -7.33
N GLY A 20 -20.01 19.03 -7.45
CA GLY A 20 -19.62 18.15 -8.56
C GLY A 20 -18.73 18.81 -9.59
N GLU A 21 -18.40 20.10 -9.44
CA GLU A 21 -17.50 20.84 -10.32
C GLU A 21 -16.03 20.43 -10.17
N THR A 22 -15.66 19.70 -9.13
CA THR A 22 -14.27 19.30 -8.92
C THR A 22 -14.24 18.00 -8.15
N TYR A 23 -13.26 17.14 -8.45
CA TYR A 23 -13.02 15.91 -7.71
C TYR A 23 -11.72 16.02 -6.94
N GLN A 24 -11.77 15.56 -5.69
CA GLN A 24 -10.63 15.58 -4.79
C GLN A 24 -10.23 14.16 -4.42
N VAL A 25 -8.95 13.83 -4.58
CA VAL A 25 -8.37 12.58 -4.07
C VAL A 25 -7.70 12.88 -2.74
N THR A 26 -8.26 12.36 -1.65
CA THR A 26 -7.78 12.60 -0.29
C THR A 26 -7.26 11.33 0.36
N THR A 27 -6.28 11.45 1.26
CA THR A 27 -5.93 10.40 2.22
C THR A 27 -6.41 10.81 3.61
N CYS A 28 -7.05 9.88 4.32
CA CYS A 28 -7.46 10.07 5.71
C CYS A 28 -6.48 9.37 6.65
N GLU A 29 -5.57 10.15 7.25
CA GLU A 29 -4.92 9.75 8.49
C GLU A 29 -5.70 10.32 9.69
N PRO A 30 -5.68 9.68 10.88
CA PRO A 30 -6.46 10.12 12.04
C PRO A 30 -6.22 11.57 12.51
N ARG A 31 -5.18 12.25 11.99
CA ARG A 31 -4.78 13.61 12.39
C ARG A 31 -4.46 14.55 11.23
N HIS A 32 -4.46 14.09 9.99
CA HIS A 32 -4.09 14.91 8.83
C HIS A 32 -4.98 14.58 7.63
N PHE A 33 -5.49 15.63 6.99
CA PHE A 33 -6.09 15.55 5.66
C PHE A 33 -5.07 16.06 4.65
N THR A 34 -4.80 15.28 3.61
CA THR A 34 -3.92 15.69 2.52
C THR A 34 -4.63 15.53 1.19
N VAL A 35 -4.63 16.61 0.40
CA VAL A 35 -5.11 16.64 -0.97
C VAL A 35 -3.98 16.16 -1.86
N VAL A 36 -4.18 15.07 -2.59
CA VAL A 36 -3.14 14.51 -3.46
C VAL A 36 -3.39 14.84 -4.92
N ALA A 37 -4.65 15.03 -5.30
CA ALA A 37 -5.01 15.57 -6.61
C ALA A 37 -6.32 16.35 -6.51
N GLU A 38 -6.39 17.43 -7.27
CA GLU A 38 -7.60 18.18 -7.58
C GLU A 38 -7.78 18.12 -9.08
N LEU A 39 -8.95 17.67 -9.51
CA LEU A 39 -9.24 17.41 -10.92
C LEU A 39 -10.38 18.34 -11.38
N PRO A 40 -10.19 19.15 -12.44
CA PRO A 40 -11.18 20.14 -12.91
C PRO A 40 -12.48 19.47 -13.42
N PHE A 41 -13.60 20.19 -13.51
CA PHE A 41 -14.88 19.61 -13.93
C PHE A 41 -14.86 18.93 -15.31
N ASP A 42 -14.03 19.44 -16.23
CA ASP A 42 -13.94 18.97 -17.62
C ASP A 42 -13.08 17.70 -17.78
N LEU A 43 -13.13 16.81 -16.77
CA LEU A 43 -12.47 15.52 -16.85
C LEU A 43 -13.23 14.64 -17.83
N GLN A 44 -12.49 14.10 -18.77
CA GLN A 44 -12.95 12.96 -19.53
C GLN A 44 -13.15 11.80 -18.55
N ASP A 45 -14.16 10.95 -18.77
CA ASP A 45 -14.48 9.76 -17.95
C ASP A 45 -13.25 8.91 -17.59
N ARG A 46 -12.24 8.95 -18.47
CA ARG A 46 -10.92 8.33 -18.28
C ARG A 46 -10.21 8.76 -17.00
N ASP A 47 -10.22 10.05 -16.65
CA ASP A 47 -9.45 10.57 -15.53
C ASP A 47 -10.11 10.25 -14.20
N LEU A 48 -11.45 10.30 -14.16
CA LEU A 48 -12.22 9.80 -13.01
C LEU A 48 -12.00 8.30 -12.81
N ALA A 49 -12.02 7.50 -13.88
CA ALA A 49 -11.74 6.07 -13.81
C ALA A 49 -10.32 5.78 -13.29
N ASN A 50 -9.32 6.55 -13.74
CA ASN A 50 -7.94 6.44 -13.25
C ASN A 50 -7.84 6.81 -11.76
N ALA A 51 -8.51 7.88 -11.32
CA ALA A 51 -8.53 8.29 -9.93
C ALA A 51 -9.18 7.23 -9.02
N GLN A 52 -10.32 6.66 -9.45
CA GLN A 52 -10.98 5.55 -8.77
C GLN A 52 -10.07 4.31 -8.69
N LEU A 53 -9.36 3.99 -9.78
CA LEU A 53 -8.42 2.86 -9.81
C LEU A 53 -7.26 3.05 -8.84
N ILE A 54 -6.66 4.24 -8.79
CA ILE A 54 -5.62 4.57 -7.81
C ILE A 54 -6.19 4.48 -6.40
N ALA A 55 -7.40 4.99 -6.19
CA ALA A 55 -8.01 5.00 -4.88
C ALA A 55 -8.33 3.60 -4.34
N ALA A 56 -8.67 2.66 -5.22
CA ALA A 56 -8.90 1.26 -4.90
C ALA A 56 -7.61 0.45 -4.68
N ALA A 57 -6.43 1.00 -4.98
CA ALA A 57 -5.16 0.26 -4.92
C ALA A 57 -4.88 -0.40 -3.56
N PRO A 58 -5.14 0.23 -2.40
CA PRO A 58 -4.97 -0.41 -1.09
C PRO A 58 -5.89 -1.63 -0.90
N GLN A 59 -7.16 -1.51 -1.28
CA GLN A 59 -8.14 -2.60 -1.15
C GLN A 59 -7.83 -3.75 -2.12
N LEU A 60 -7.37 -3.44 -3.34
CA LEU A 60 -6.92 -4.43 -4.31
C LEU A 60 -5.68 -5.18 -3.81
N LEU A 61 -4.73 -4.47 -3.19
CA LEU A 61 -3.55 -5.11 -2.57
C LEU A 61 -3.98 -6.04 -1.42
N ALA A 62 -4.88 -5.59 -0.55
CA ALA A 62 -5.41 -6.43 0.53
C ALA A 62 -6.11 -7.69 -0.01
N ALA A 63 -6.92 -7.56 -1.05
CA ALA A 63 -7.57 -8.71 -1.70
C ALA A 63 -6.55 -9.67 -2.32
N LEU A 64 -5.48 -9.16 -2.95
CA LEU A 64 -4.40 -9.99 -3.49
C LEU A 64 -3.63 -10.74 -2.39
N ILE A 65 -3.42 -10.12 -1.22
CA ILE A 65 -2.79 -10.78 -0.06
C ILE A 65 -3.65 -11.96 0.42
N ILE A 66 -4.97 -11.77 0.52
CA ILE A 66 -5.89 -12.87 0.88
C ILE A 66 -5.83 -13.98 -0.17
N ALA A 67 -5.90 -13.62 -1.46
CA ALA A 67 -5.83 -14.61 -2.55
C ALA A 67 -4.51 -15.40 -2.55
N ARG A 68 -3.38 -14.74 -2.23
CA ARG A 68 -2.07 -15.40 -2.07
C ARG A 68 -2.14 -16.48 -1.00
N ASP A 69 -2.74 -16.17 0.14
CA ASP A 69 -2.76 -17.05 1.31
C ASP A 69 -3.63 -18.28 1.04
N GLU A 70 -4.82 -18.08 0.45
CA GLU A 70 -5.70 -19.17 0.01
C GLU A 70 -5.04 -20.06 -1.05
N LEU A 71 -4.41 -19.47 -2.08
CA LEU A 71 -3.69 -20.22 -3.10
C LEU A 71 -2.50 -20.99 -2.53
N ALA A 72 -1.82 -20.45 -1.51
CA ALA A 72 -0.73 -21.14 -0.84
C ALA A 72 -1.24 -22.37 -0.06
N ILE A 73 -2.36 -22.25 0.65
CA ILE A 73 -2.99 -23.37 1.36
C ILE A 73 -3.40 -24.47 0.37
N PHE A 74 -4.05 -24.09 -0.73
CA PHE A 74 -4.43 -25.04 -1.79
C PHE A 74 -3.21 -25.72 -2.42
N PHE A 75 -2.15 -24.96 -2.71
CA PHE A 75 -0.92 -25.51 -3.28
C PHE A 75 -0.21 -26.51 -2.36
N VAL A 76 -0.22 -26.27 -1.04
CA VAL A 76 0.34 -27.23 -0.07
C VAL A 76 -0.43 -28.55 -0.11
N SER A 77 -1.75 -28.49 -0.31
CA SER A 77 -2.61 -29.68 -0.41
C SER A 77 -2.48 -30.39 -1.76
N ASN A 78 -2.10 -29.68 -2.82
CA ASN A 78 -1.91 -30.23 -4.16
C ASN A 78 -0.71 -29.61 -4.90
N PRO A 79 0.53 -30.01 -4.55
CA PRO A 79 1.74 -29.38 -5.09
C PRO A 79 2.01 -29.72 -6.57
N ALA A 80 1.33 -30.74 -7.12
CA ALA A 80 1.43 -31.11 -8.52
C ALA A 80 0.66 -30.16 -9.45
N ASP A 81 -0.32 -29.42 -8.92
CA ASP A 81 -1.13 -28.48 -9.70
C ASP A 81 -0.30 -27.29 -10.18
N GLN A 82 0.01 -27.29 -11.48
CA GLN A 82 0.78 -26.24 -12.12
C GLN A 82 0.01 -24.93 -12.29
N ASP A 83 -1.32 -24.98 -12.35
CA ASP A 83 -2.13 -23.77 -12.55
C ASP A 83 -2.19 -22.97 -11.25
N THR A 84 -2.41 -23.62 -10.10
CA THR A 84 -2.27 -22.97 -8.80
C THR A 84 -0.86 -22.42 -8.60
N LYS A 85 0.19 -23.16 -8.96
CA LYS A 85 1.58 -22.68 -8.85
C LYS A 85 1.81 -21.42 -9.68
N ARG A 86 1.29 -21.37 -10.91
CA ARG A 86 1.36 -20.20 -11.79
C ARG A 86 0.60 -19.01 -11.20
N ALA A 87 -0.63 -19.22 -10.74
CA ALA A 87 -1.44 -18.19 -10.11
C ALA A 87 -0.75 -17.61 -8.86
N LEU A 88 -0.25 -18.47 -7.98
CA LEU A 88 0.46 -18.07 -6.76
C LEU A 88 1.72 -17.23 -7.09
N ASN A 89 2.48 -17.63 -8.11
CA ASN A 89 3.65 -16.86 -8.55
C ASN A 89 3.27 -15.50 -9.12
N ALA A 90 2.19 -15.42 -9.91
CA ALA A 90 1.68 -14.17 -10.47
C ALA A 90 1.22 -13.21 -9.36
N VAL A 91 0.45 -13.71 -8.38
CA VAL A 91 0.00 -12.91 -7.22
C VAL A 91 1.19 -12.41 -6.41
N ARG A 92 2.18 -13.26 -6.12
CA ARG A 92 3.41 -12.85 -5.42
C ARG A 92 4.18 -11.76 -6.17
N ALA A 93 4.26 -11.85 -7.50
CA ALA A 93 4.91 -10.82 -8.31
C ALA A 93 4.14 -9.50 -8.28
N ALA A 94 2.82 -9.54 -8.36
CA ALA A 94 1.95 -8.36 -8.26
C ALA A 94 2.08 -7.68 -6.89
N ILE A 95 2.03 -8.45 -5.79
CA ILE A 95 2.22 -7.93 -4.43
C ILE A 95 3.59 -7.29 -4.28
N ARG A 96 4.67 -7.95 -4.73
CA ARG A 96 6.03 -7.39 -4.64
C ARG A 96 6.18 -6.07 -5.40
N LYS A 97 5.46 -5.93 -6.52
CA LYS A 97 5.44 -4.69 -7.28
C LYS A 97 4.65 -3.58 -6.56
N ALA A 98 3.67 -3.97 -5.75
CA ALA A 98 2.77 -3.07 -5.02
C ALA A 98 3.25 -2.71 -3.60
N GLU A 99 4.11 -3.53 -3.00
CA GLU A 99 4.71 -3.24 -1.71
C GLU A 99 5.79 -2.16 -1.86
N PRO A 100 5.87 -1.19 -0.91
CA PRO A 100 6.97 -0.25 -0.91
C PRO A 100 8.29 -1.01 -0.73
N PRO A 101 9.39 -0.55 -1.35
CA PRO A 101 10.71 -1.11 -1.08
C PRO A 101 10.96 -1.02 0.43
N VAL A 102 11.25 -2.15 1.07
CA VAL A 102 11.56 -2.20 2.50
C VAL A 102 12.77 -1.30 2.70
N ALA A 103 12.57 -0.11 3.23
CA ALA A 103 13.68 0.70 3.71
C ALA A 103 14.36 -0.15 4.78
N ASN A 104 15.61 -0.54 4.56
CA ASN A 104 16.43 -1.16 5.59
C ASN A 104 16.41 -0.23 6.80
N ALA A 105 15.54 -0.51 7.76
CA ALA A 105 15.56 0.13 9.06
C ALA A 105 16.85 -0.35 9.70
N THR A 106 17.92 0.42 9.55
CA THR A 106 19.09 0.36 10.41
C THR A 106 18.56 0.55 11.82
N ILE A 107 18.35 -0.54 12.54
CA ILE A 107 18.11 -0.52 13.96
C ILE A 107 19.44 -0.06 14.58
N GLN A 108 19.63 1.25 14.74
CA GLN A 108 20.56 1.75 15.73
C GLN A 108 20.00 1.33 17.09
N GLN A 109 20.55 0.24 17.63
CA GLN A 109 20.31 -0.15 18.99
C GLN A 109 20.62 1.05 19.90
N PRO A 110 19.71 1.47 20.79
CA PRO A 110 20.04 2.46 21.80
C PRO A 110 21.16 1.89 22.70
N GLN A 111 22.31 2.56 22.71
CA GLN A 111 23.37 2.30 23.69
C GLN A 111 22.85 2.76 25.06
N PHE A 112 22.18 1.86 25.78
CA PHE A 112 21.94 2.07 27.21
C PHE A 112 23.27 1.88 27.94
N ALA A 113 23.96 3.00 28.18
CA ALA A 113 25.06 3.05 29.12
C ALA A 113 24.52 2.78 30.53
N LEU A 114 24.80 1.59 31.06
CA LEU A 114 24.58 1.27 32.48
C LEU A 114 25.60 2.07 33.32
N ALA A 115 25.22 3.27 33.74
CA ALA A 115 25.88 3.93 34.85
C ALA A 115 25.43 3.25 36.15
N TYR A 116 26.19 2.24 36.58
CA TYR A 116 26.17 1.80 37.98
C TYR A 116 26.86 2.88 38.81
N GLU A 117 26.10 3.84 39.33
CA GLU A 117 26.56 4.65 40.45
C GLU A 117 26.59 3.77 41.71
N ARG A 118 27.81 3.59 42.23
CA ARG A 118 28.07 3.04 43.55
C ARG A 118 27.37 3.90 44.61
N ILE A 119 26.56 3.28 45.44
CA ILE A 119 26.18 3.82 46.74
C ILE A 119 26.71 2.83 47.77
N ASP A 120 27.90 3.10 48.29
CA ASP A 120 28.36 2.54 49.56
C ASP A 120 28.03 3.57 50.66
N PRO A 121 27.41 3.17 51.78
CA PRO A 121 27.41 3.96 53.01
C PRO A 121 28.72 3.84 53.79
#